data_AF-A0A8X7BZX9-F1
#
_entry.id   AF-A0A8X7BZX9-F1
#
_cell.length_a   1.000
_cell.length_b   1.000
_cell.length_c   1.000
_cell.angle_alpha   90.00
_cell.angle_beta   90.00
_cell.angle_gamma   90.00
#
_symmetry.space_group_name_H-M   'P 1'
#
loop_
_entity.id
_entity.type
_entity.pdbx_description
1 polymer ?
#
loop_
_entity_poly.entity_id
_entity_poly.type
_entity_poly.pdbx_seq_one_letter_code
_entity_poly.pdbx_strand_id
1 'polypeptide(L)' 'MKENHERFAVISDIPSSVLKDMLHYMYCGMVEDLTPEKAILLYEAADIYNVQHLKEDCAVYLCNHMNE' A
#
# COMPACT_ATOMS: atom_id res chain seq x y z
N MET A 1 -5.81 0.91 23.25
CA MET A 1 -5.52 -0.35 22.53
C MET A 1 -4.21 -0.92 23.05
N LYS A 2 -4.04 -2.25 23.09
CA LYS A 2 -2.82 -2.92 23.57
C LYS A 2 -1.57 -2.38 22.86
N GLU A 3 -1.69 -2.16 21.56
CA GLU A 3 -0.63 -1.62 20.69
C GLU A 3 -0.11 -0.25 21.13
N ASN A 4 -0.98 0.64 21.63
CA ASN A 4 -0.57 1.96 22.11
C ASN A 4 0.34 1.87 23.35
N HIS A 5 0.20 0.82 24.16
CA HIS A 5 1.01 0.62 25.36
C HIS A 5 2.33 -0.09 25.02
N GLU A 6 2.27 -1.08 24.13
CA GLU A 6 3.44 -1.87 23.72
C GLU A 6 4.30 -1.17 22.67
N ARG A 7 3.80 -0.09 22.04
CA ARG A 7 4.45 0.62 20.92
C ARG A 7 4.82 -0.34 19.78
N PHE A 8 3.98 -1.34 19.58
CA PHE A 8 4.16 -2.42 18.65
C PHE A 8 2.80 -2.83 18.10
N ALA A 9 2.71 -3.01 16.79
CA ALA A 9 1.54 -3.49 16.08
C ALA A 9 1.93 -4.69 15.23
N VAL A 10 1.11 -5.74 15.26
CA VAL A 10 1.30 -6.93 14.43
C VAL A 10 0.43 -6.80 13.20
N ILE A 11 1.07 -6.77 12.04
CA ILE A 11 0.40 -6.75 10.73
C ILE A 11 0.66 -8.10 10.07
N SER A 12 -0.39 -8.87 9.78
CA SER A 12 -0.29 -10.25 9.26
C SER A 12 -1.19 -10.54 8.06
N ASP A 13 -1.98 -9.56 7.63
CA ASP A 13 -2.96 -9.62 6.55
C ASP A 13 -2.41 -9.17 5.19
N ILE A 14 -1.19 -8.62 5.15
CA ILE A 14 -0.50 -8.25 3.92
C ILE A 14 0.96 -8.77 3.88
N PRO A 15 1.54 -9.01 2.69
CA PRO A 15 2.95 -9.36 2.57
C PRO A 15 3.88 -8.27 3.12
N SER A 16 5.02 -8.68 3.68
CA SER A 16 6.01 -7.76 4.24
C SER A 16 6.61 -6.79 3.21
N SER A 17 6.71 -7.21 1.94
CA SER A 17 7.11 -6.33 0.83
C SER A 17 6.10 -5.20 0.61
N VAL A 18 4.80 -5.53 0.58
CA VAL A 18 3.70 -4.57 0.42
C VAL A 18 3.67 -3.58 1.58
N LEU A 19 3.84 -4.06 2.82
CA LEU A 19 3.93 -3.20 3.99
C LEU A 19 5.13 -2.23 3.88
N LYS A 20 6.29 -2.72 3.43
CA LYS A 20 7.48 -1.88 3.25
C LYS A 20 7.24 -0.77 2.22
N ASP A 21 6.64 -1.11 1.08
CA ASP A 21 6.32 -0.15 0.02
C ASP A 21 5.26 0.87 0.47
N MET A 22 4.24 0.42 1.21
CA MET A 22 3.23 1.31 1.79
C MET A 22 3.85 2.29 2.80
N LEU A 23 4.73 1.82 3.68
CA LEU A 23 5.47 2.68 4.60
C LEU A 23 6.37 3.66 3.85
N HIS A 24 7.07 3.21 2.82
CA HIS A 24 7.87 4.10 1.98
C HIS A 24 7.01 5.22 1.38
N TYR A 25 5.85 4.88 0.82
CA TYR A 25 4.90 5.86 0.31
C TYR A 25 4.42 6.84 1.38
N MET A 26 4.06 6.37 2.59
CA MET A 26 3.61 7.25 3.68
C MET A 26 4.67 8.29 4.06
N TYR A 27 5.96 7.95 3.97
CA TYR A 27 7.06 8.83 4.36
C TYR A 27 7.62 9.66 3.19
N CYS A 28 7.52 9.18 1.96
CA CYS A 28 8.17 9.79 0.78
C CYS A 28 7.19 10.30 -0.29
N GLY A 29 5.92 9.87 -0.24
CA GLY A 29 4.86 10.26 -1.19
C GLY A 29 4.94 9.56 -2.55
N MET A 30 5.72 8.48 -2.69
CA MET A 30 5.90 7.78 -3.97
C MET A 30 6.18 6.29 -3.80
N VAL A 31 5.77 5.50 -4.80
CA VAL A 31 6.09 4.08 -4.93
C VAL A 31 7.17 3.90 -6.00
N GLU A 32 8.27 3.26 -5.64
CA GLU A 32 9.35 2.93 -6.59
C GLU A 32 8.99 1.67 -7.40
N ASP A 33 9.37 1.67 -8.68
CA ASP A 33 9.23 0.53 -9.61
C ASP A 33 7.83 -0.11 -9.58
N LEU A 34 6.79 0.71 -9.74
CA LEU A 34 5.41 0.25 -9.72
C LEU A 34 5.11 -0.64 -10.93
N THR A 35 4.78 -1.91 -10.66
CA THR A 35 4.29 -2.89 -11.65
C THR A 35 2.79 -3.13 -11.46
N PRO A 36 2.07 -3.73 -12.42
CA PRO A 36 0.65 -4.08 -12.26
C PRO A 36 0.37 -4.97 -11.04
N GLU A 37 1.18 -5.99 -10.79
CA GLU A 37 1.00 -6.90 -9.65
C GLU A 37 1.21 -6.15 -8.32
N LYS A 38 2.23 -5.30 -8.26
CA LYS A 38 2.51 -4.45 -7.10
C LYS A 38 1.38 -3.45 -6.86
N ALA A 39 0.84 -2.84 -7.92
CA ALA A 39 -0.26 -1.89 -7.85
C ALA A 39 -1.56 -2.53 -7.33
N ILE A 40 -1.87 -3.77 -7.73
CA ILE A 40 -3.03 -4.51 -7.20
C ILE A 40 -2.87 -4.73 -5.69
N LEU A 41 -1.71 -5.26 -5.26
CA LEU A 41 -1.46 -5.54 -3.84
C LEU A 41 -1.44 -4.27 -2.98
N LEU A 42 -0.85 -3.18 -3.48
CA LEU A 42 -0.84 -1.89 -2.80
C LEU A 42 -2.22 -1.24 -2.77
N TYR A 43 -3.03 -1.39 -3.81
CA TYR A 43 -4.41 -0.92 -3.80
C TYR A 43 -5.22 -1.58 -2.68
N GLU A 44 -5.12 -2.92 -2.56
CA GLU A 44 -5.79 -3.66 -1.48
C GLU A 44 -5.29 -3.23 -0.09
N ALA A 45 -3.98 -3.14 0.10
CA ALA A 45 -3.40 -2.70 1.38
C ALA A 45 -3.80 -1.26 1.72
N ALA A 46 -3.78 -0.35 0.74
CA ALA A 46 -4.17 1.04 0.94
C ALA A 46 -5.64 1.19 1.32
N ASP A 47 -6.53 0.30 0.83
CA ASP A 47 -7.93 0.26 1.23
C ASP A 47 -8.08 -0.22 2.68
N ILE A 48 -7.40 -1.31 3.07
CA ILE A 48 -7.44 -1.87 4.43
C ILE A 48 -6.93 -0.85 5.46
N TYR A 49 -5.81 -0.19 5.16
CA TYR A 49 -5.12 0.73 6.07
C TYR A 49 -5.50 2.20 5.87
N ASN A 50 -6.49 2.48 5.02
CA ASN A 50 -7.04 3.81 4.76
C ASN A 50 -5.99 4.85 4.30
N VAL A 51 -5.11 4.44 3.38
CA VAL A 51 -4.09 5.30 2.74
C VAL A 51 -4.65 5.84 1.43
N GLN A 52 -5.61 6.76 1.53
CA GLN A 52 -6.46 7.17 0.40
C GLN A 52 -5.70 7.58 -0.87
N HIS A 53 -4.65 8.40 -0.73
CA HIS A 53 -3.85 8.85 -1.88
C HIS A 53 -3.14 7.69 -2.59
N LEU A 54 -2.58 6.74 -1.84
CA LEU A 54 -1.96 5.53 -2.41
C LEU A 54 -2.99 4.68 -3.15
N LYS A 55 -4.20 4.54 -2.59
CA LYS A 55 -5.31 3.81 -3.21
C LYS A 55 -5.69 4.45 -4.56
N GLU A 56 -5.84 5.77 -4.59
CA GLU A 56 -6.17 6.52 -5.80
C GLU A 56 -5.07 6.41 -6.86
N ASP A 57 -3.80 6.57 -6.46
CA ASP A 57 -2.65 6.45 -7.36
C ASP A 57 -2.56 5.05 -7.99
N CYS A 58 -2.75 4.00 -7.18
CA CYS A 58 -2.78 2.62 -7.69
C CYS A 58 -3.97 2.39 -8.64
N ALA A 59 -5.15 2.94 -8.34
CA ALA A 59 -6.33 2.82 -9.19
C ALA A 59 -6.10 3.50 -10.56
N VAL A 60 -5.54 4.71 -10.56
CA VAL A 60 -5.21 5.44 -11.80
C VAL A 60 -4.19 4.65 -12.62
N TYR A 61 -3.14 4.15 -11.97
CA TYR A 61 -2.14 3.32 -12.64
C TYR A 61 -2.78 2.09 -13.30
N LEU A 62 -3.58 1.32 -12.55
CA LEU A 62 -4.23 0.11 -13.06
C LEU A 62 -5.20 0.42 -14.22
N CYS A 63 -6.01 1.48 -14.10
CA CYS A 63 -6.89 1.93 -15.16
C CYS A 63 -6.17 2.25 -16.47
N ASN A 64 -4.97 2.82 -16.39
CA ASN A 64 -4.17 3.13 -17.57
C ASN A 64 -3.53 1.90 -18.22
N HIS A 65 -3.38 0.79 -17.50
CA HIS A 65 -2.75 -0.46 -17.98
C HIS A 65 -3.74 -1.59 -18.27
N MET A 66 -5.06 -1.34 -18.17
CA MET A 66 -6.10 -2.34 -18.48
C MET A 66 -6.35 -2.58 -19.98
N ASN A 67 -5.57 -1.96 -20.88
CA ASN A 67 -5.75 -2.05 -22.35
C ASN A 67 -4.52 -2.58 -23.12
N GLU A 68 -3.56 -3.24 -22.44
CA GLU A 68 -2.39 -3.85 -23.09
C GLU A 68 -2.53 -5.37 -23.28
#